data_AF-A0A4Q3V420-F1
#
_entry.id   AF-A0A4Q3V420-F1
#
_cell.length_a   1.000
_cell.length_b   1.000
_cell.length_c   1.000
_cell.angle_alpha   90.00
_cell.angle_beta   90.00
_cell.angle_gamma   90.00
#
_symmetry.space_group_name_H-M   'P 1'
#
loop_
_entity.id
_entity.type
_entity.pdbx_description
1 polymer ?
#
loop_
_entity_poly.entity_id
_entity_poly.type
_entity_poly.pdbx_seq_one_letter_code
_entity_poly.pdbx_strand_id
1 'polypeptide(L)'
;MTLVSLLILSPSWLAPAWFGPATVDAQLPTAGNPFSPAENDVRCVFNQRGRRFERLAYFSQGKWHVTLAAPAGGTYEAQFTLNGKPVGSPLKTTLTPAKDGDFILRSGTRFKTTSGKPFVPFGHNFGWQNGTDASYPKQLADMRAAGLNWTRVWSNSWDGKNPFVPKEPSTKLVLGTIDEPSLDRWDMVVAECEKNAIKLQFVFFHHGLFSTTTDPNWNTHPWNKANGGFLADPTDFFVDAKAKELTKAWLRYGVARWGHSTSIMAWELFNEVQWVDAAKLHPERIPDVEAWHKEMGAYLRSIDPYKHLVTSSSNEALPSSVFETMDYDQPHTYPPSIYGALLGAPVPKGKPIFFGEFGLGGGGGSG
;
A
#
# COMPACT_ATOMS: atom_id res chain seq x y z
N MET A 1 -47.74 27.42 32.96
CA MET A 1 -47.04 26.12 33.06
C MET A 1 -46.09 26.05 31.88
N THR A 2 -44.90 26.62 32.03
CA THR A 2 -43.95 26.84 30.94
C THR A 2 -42.98 25.66 30.92
N LEU A 3 -43.11 24.78 29.93
CA LEU A 3 -42.16 23.68 29.74
C LEU A 3 -40.81 24.27 29.32
N VAL A 4 -39.84 24.21 30.23
CA VAL A 4 -38.43 24.36 29.91
C VAL A 4 -37.98 23.04 29.27
N SER A 5 -37.90 23.01 27.94
CA SER A 5 -37.23 21.92 27.25
C SER A 5 -35.73 22.02 27.53
N LEU A 6 -35.25 21.19 28.45
CA LEU A 6 -33.84 20.92 28.64
C LEU A 6 -33.33 20.21 27.38
N LEU A 7 -32.77 20.96 26.43
CA LEU A 7 -31.95 20.38 25.37
C LEU A 7 -30.70 19.79 26.03
N ILE A 8 -30.73 18.49 26.31
CA ILE A 8 -29.52 17.73 26.54
C ILE A 8 -28.84 17.64 25.19
N LEU A 9 -27.92 18.57 24.93
CA LEU A 9 -26.95 18.43 23.86
C LEU A 9 -26.18 17.14 24.14
N SER A 10 -26.51 16.09 23.39
CA SER A 10 -25.64 14.92 23.27
C SER A 10 -24.25 15.43 22.91
N PRO A 11 -23.17 14.96 23.56
CA PRO A 11 -21.83 15.33 23.15
C PRO A 11 -21.73 15.05 21.67
N SER A 12 -21.45 16.09 20.87
CA SER A 12 -20.99 15.90 19.51
C SER A 12 -19.85 14.89 19.59
N TRP A 13 -20.05 13.69 19.03
CA TRP A 13 -18.99 12.71 18.87
C TRP A 13 -17.99 13.32 17.88
N LEU A 14 -17.09 14.16 18.38
CA LEU A 14 -15.90 14.54 17.66
C LEU A 14 -15.19 13.23 17.35
N ALA A 15 -15.03 12.95 16.05
CA ALA A 15 -14.26 11.83 15.56
C ALA A 15 -12.90 11.75 16.26
N PRO A 16 -12.29 10.56 16.38
CA PRO A 16 -10.95 10.47 16.92
C PRO A 16 -10.01 11.29 16.03
N ALA A 17 -9.54 12.42 16.54
CA ALA A 17 -8.39 13.10 15.99
C ALA A 17 -7.23 12.11 16.10
N TRP A 18 -6.60 11.80 14.98
CA TRP A 18 -5.34 11.06 15.01
C TRP A 18 -4.24 12.00 15.49
N PHE A 19 -3.33 11.45 16.29
CA PHE A 19 -2.16 12.13 16.81
C PHE A 19 -0.90 11.44 16.27
N GLY A 20 0.16 12.23 16.12
CA GLY A 20 1.40 11.81 15.45
C GLY A 20 1.41 12.18 13.96
N PRO A 21 2.20 11.49 13.14
CA PRO A 21 3.06 10.37 13.53
C PRO A 21 4.23 10.79 14.43
N ALA A 22 4.76 9.86 15.22
CA ALA A 22 6.07 10.00 15.84
C ALA A 22 6.86 8.69 15.72
N THR A 23 8.14 8.80 15.40
CA THR A 23 9.04 7.67 15.20
C THR A 23 9.97 7.52 16.41
N VAL A 24 10.20 6.28 16.81
CA VAL A 24 11.25 5.90 17.77
C VAL A 24 12.24 4.98 17.08
N ASP A 25 13.52 5.21 17.36
CA ASP A 25 14.62 4.48 16.74
C ASP A 25 15.42 3.72 17.82
N ALA A 26 15.91 2.54 17.47
CA ALA A 26 16.77 1.76 18.34
C ALA A 26 17.86 1.04 17.54
N GLN A 27 19.07 1.05 18.09
CA GLN A 27 20.13 0.12 17.67
C GLN A 27 19.90 -1.20 18.40
N LEU A 28 19.49 -2.24 17.67
CA LEU A 28 19.18 -3.55 18.23
C LEU A 28 20.05 -4.64 17.59
N PRO A 29 20.31 -5.76 18.29
CA PRO A 29 20.87 -6.95 17.67
C PRO A 29 20.05 -7.35 16.45
N THR A 30 20.73 -7.57 15.33
CA THR A 30 20.13 -7.92 14.05
C THR A 30 20.90 -9.10 13.47
N ALA A 31 20.21 -10.21 13.24
CA ALA A 31 20.82 -11.44 12.72
C ALA A 31 20.60 -11.53 11.21
N GLY A 32 21.65 -11.86 10.45
CA GLY A 32 21.52 -12.11 9.01
C GLY A 32 20.87 -10.97 8.25
N ASN A 33 19.80 -11.27 7.51
CA ASN A 33 19.06 -10.31 6.70
C ASN A 33 18.06 -9.50 7.56
N PRO A 34 18.25 -8.18 7.72
CA PRO A 34 17.35 -7.34 8.52
C PRO A 34 15.92 -7.28 7.98
N PHE A 35 15.72 -7.55 6.68
CA PHE A 35 14.42 -7.48 6.03
C PHE A 35 13.61 -8.79 6.15
N SER A 36 14.21 -9.85 6.71
CA SER A 36 13.58 -11.15 6.92
C SER A 36 12.86 -11.19 8.27
N PRO A 37 11.50 -11.25 8.32
CA PRO A 37 10.77 -11.34 9.58
C PRO A 37 10.96 -12.70 10.27
N ALA A 38 11.42 -13.72 9.54
CA ALA A 38 11.76 -15.03 10.11
C ALA A 38 13.05 -14.98 10.93
N GLU A 39 13.99 -14.09 10.55
CA GLU A 39 15.24 -13.87 11.27
C GLU A 39 15.09 -12.78 12.35
N ASN A 40 14.33 -11.72 12.04
CA ASN A 40 14.20 -10.52 12.87
C ASN A 40 12.73 -10.03 12.94
N ASP A 41 11.86 -10.66 13.73
CA ASP A 41 10.52 -10.11 14.02
C ASP A 41 10.65 -9.01 15.08
N VAL A 42 11.01 -7.81 14.64
CA VAL A 42 11.08 -6.62 15.49
C VAL A 42 9.76 -5.87 15.47
N ARG A 43 9.29 -5.52 16.67
CA ARG A 43 8.07 -4.76 16.92
C ARG A 43 8.31 -3.78 18.06
N CYS A 44 7.39 -2.85 18.26
CA CYS A 44 7.36 -2.03 19.46
C CYS A 44 5.94 -1.92 20.01
N VAL A 45 5.83 -2.10 21.33
CA VAL A 45 4.60 -1.89 22.08
C VAL A 45 4.65 -0.50 22.70
N PHE A 46 3.74 0.36 22.26
CA PHE A 46 3.52 1.66 22.86
C PHE A 46 2.45 1.56 23.94
N ASN A 47 2.74 2.09 25.12
CA ASN A 47 1.81 2.14 26.24
C ASN A 47 1.54 3.59 26.64
N GLN A 48 0.26 3.92 26.78
CA GLN A 48 -0.16 5.15 27.43
C GLN A 48 -1.32 4.84 28.37
N ARG A 49 -1.10 5.05 29.67
CA ARG A 49 -2.12 4.87 30.72
C ARG A 49 -2.84 3.51 30.63
N GLY A 50 -2.09 2.45 30.35
CA GLY A 50 -2.61 1.08 30.23
C GLY A 50 -3.15 0.71 28.83
N ARG A 51 -3.32 1.67 27.91
CA ARG A 51 -3.68 1.38 26.52
C ARG A 51 -2.43 0.98 25.74
N ARG A 52 -2.47 -0.21 25.13
CA ARG A 52 -1.34 -0.80 24.39
C ARG A 52 -1.59 -0.72 22.88
N PHE A 53 -0.57 -0.30 22.14
CA PHE A 53 -0.56 -0.27 20.67
C PHE A 53 0.72 -0.96 20.17
N GLU A 54 0.58 -2.11 19.51
CA GLU A 54 1.72 -2.77 18.87
C GLU A 54 1.92 -2.26 17.45
N ARG A 55 3.16 -2.04 17.04
CA ARG A 55 3.55 -1.64 15.68
C ARG A 55 4.72 -2.48 15.21
N LEU A 56 4.73 -2.80 13.93
CA LEU A 56 5.85 -3.44 13.27
C LEU A 56 7.02 -2.44 13.19
N ALA A 57 8.24 -2.93 13.39
CA ALA A 57 9.44 -2.16 13.10
C ALA A 57 9.91 -2.40 11.67
N TYR A 58 10.60 -1.41 11.12
CA TYR A 58 11.31 -1.52 9.84
C TYR A 58 12.79 -1.17 10.04
N PHE A 59 13.65 -1.85 9.30
CA PHE A 59 15.08 -1.57 9.29
C PHE A 59 15.41 -0.57 8.18
N SER A 60 16.20 0.46 8.49
CA SER A 60 16.67 1.45 7.52
C SER A 60 17.97 2.06 8.05
N GLN A 61 18.93 2.36 7.17
CA GLN A 61 20.15 3.10 7.54
C GLN A 61 20.86 2.54 8.79
N GLY A 62 20.89 1.21 8.93
CA GLY A 62 21.57 0.52 10.03
C GLY A 62 20.79 0.41 11.35
N LYS A 63 19.54 0.89 11.43
CA LYS A 63 18.75 0.95 12.67
C LYS A 63 17.33 0.43 12.48
N TRP A 64 16.69 0.08 13.60
CA TRP A 64 15.27 -0.24 13.65
C TRP A 64 14.45 0.98 14.00
N HIS A 65 13.40 1.21 13.23
CA HIS A 65 12.49 2.33 13.36
C HIS A 65 11.08 1.82 13.59
N VAL A 66 10.30 2.52 14.40
CA VAL A 66 8.86 2.27 14.54
C VAL A 66 8.10 3.58 14.63
N THR A 67 7.08 3.73 13.80
CA THR A 67 6.25 4.94 13.76
C THR A 67 4.85 4.68 14.32
N LEU A 68 4.42 5.53 15.25
CA LEU A 68 3.09 5.47 15.85
C LEU A 68 2.23 6.66 15.41
N ALA A 69 1.05 6.35 14.86
CA ALA A 69 -0.13 7.20 14.93
C ALA A 69 -1.17 6.55 15.85
N ALA A 70 -1.88 7.36 16.65
CA ALA A 70 -2.83 6.86 17.65
C ALA A 70 -4.03 7.83 17.84
N PRO A 71 -5.17 7.37 18.38
CA PRO A 71 -6.36 8.21 18.60
C PRO A 71 -6.27 9.10 19.86
N ALA A 72 -5.11 9.18 20.50
CA ALA A 72 -4.88 10.01 21.68
C ALA A 72 -3.49 10.64 21.63
N GLY A 73 -3.41 11.91 22.02
CA GLY A 73 -2.15 12.63 22.13
C GLY A 73 -1.43 12.38 23.45
N GLY A 74 -0.25 12.99 23.59
CA GLY A 74 0.56 12.95 24.80
C GLY A 74 1.67 11.90 24.75
N THR A 75 2.28 11.65 25.90
CA THR A 75 3.46 10.78 26.00
C THR A 75 3.08 9.31 26.02
N TYR A 76 3.84 8.52 25.25
CA TYR A 76 3.81 7.07 25.18
C TYR A 76 5.17 6.53 25.60
N GLU A 77 5.16 5.46 26.40
CA GLU A 77 6.33 4.61 26.60
C GLU A 77 6.40 3.58 25.47
N ALA A 78 7.58 3.35 24.90
CA ALA A 78 7.81 2.51 23.75
C ALA A 78 8.80 1.40 24.11
N GLN A 79 8.34 0.15 24.12
CA GLN A 79 9.18 -1.03 24.39
C GLN A 79 9.34 -1.86 23.12
N PHE A 80 10.56 -1.95 22.61
CA PHE A 80 10.89 -2.84 21.51
C PHE A 80 10.86 -4.31 21.94
N THR A 81 10.46 -5.17 21.02
CA THR A 81 10.57 -6.62 21.14
C THR A 81 11.28 -7.19 19.92
N LEU A 82 12.16 -8.16 20.12
CA LEU A 82 12.77 -8.97 19.07
C LEU A 82 12.32 -10.42 19.26
N ASN A 83 11.66 -10.99 18.26
CA ASN A 83 11.13 -12.37 18.29
C ASN A 83 10.26 -12.63 19.54
N GLY A 84 9.39 -11.66 19.86
CA GLY A 84 8.45 -11.70 20.98
C GLY A 84 9.06 -11.41 22.36
N LYS A 85 10.37 -11.19 22.47
CA LYS A 85 11.05 -10.89 23.74
C LYS A 85 11.39 -9.40 23.83
N PRO A 86 11.12 -8.72 24.95
CA PRO A 86 11.56 -7.34 25.16
C PRO A 86 13.07 -7.18 24.95
N VAL A 87 13.48 -6.11 24.28
CA VAL A 87 14.88 -5.77 24.02
C VAL A 87 15.10 -4.26 24.17
N GLY A 88 16.25 -3.88 24.73
CA GLY A 88 16.57 -2.49 25.06
C GLY A 88 15.71 -1.91 26.19
N SER A 89 16.10 -0.73 26.66
CA SER A 89 15.33 0.03 27.66
C SER A 89 14.11 0.70 27.01
N PRO A 90 12.98 0.85 27.73
CA PRO A 90 11.84 1.61 27.24
C PRO A 90 12.24 3.04 26.84
N LEU A 91 11.78 3.46 25.66
CA LEU A 91 11.91 4.83 25.17
C LEU A 91 10.63 5.60 25.42
N LYS A 92 10.66 6.92 25.18
CA LYS A 92 9.46 7.77 25.23
C LYS A 92 9.29 8.50 23.92
N THR A 93 8.05 8.66 23.49
CA THR A 93 7.67 9.54 22.38
C THR A 93 6.43 10.32 22.76
N THR A 94 6.20 11.48 22.14
CA THR A 94 5.04 12.32 22.40
C THR A 94 4.29 12.56 21.11
N LEU A 95 2.99 12.22 21.09
CA LEU A 95 2.14 12.49 19.96
C LEU A 95 1.44 13.85 20.12
N THR A 96 1.57 14.69 19.11
CA THR A 96 0.85 15.95 18.96
C THR A 96 -0.31 15.77 17.98
N PRO A 97 -1.31 16.67 17.95
CA PRO A 97 -2.37 16.61 16.95
C PRO A 97 -1.78 16.48 15.54
N ALA A 98 -2.26 15.52 14.76
CA ALA A 98 -1.78 15.34 13.38
C ALA A 98 -2.12 16.59 12.56
N LYS A 99 -1.20 16.98 11.65
CA LYS A 99 -1.44 18.10 10.72
C LYS A 99 -2.61 17.82 9.79
N ASP A 100 -2.77 16.57 9.36
CA ASP A 100 -3.87 16.16 8.48
C ASP A 100 -4.29 14.71 8.68
N GLY A 101 -5.59 14.50 8.48
CA GLY A 101 -6.10 13.32 7.82
C GLY A 101 -6.85 12.32 8.68
N ASP A 102 -7.87 11.77 8.04
CA ASP A 102 -8.52 10.54 8.42
C ASP A 102 -8.04 9.41 7.52
N PHE A 103 -7.95 8.20 8.06
CA PHE A 103 -7.87 7.01 7.22
C PHE A 103 -9.17 6.84 6.43
N ILE A 104 -9.08 6.21 5.27
CA ILE A 104 -10.23 5.90 4.44
C ILE A 104 -10.72 4.49 4.77
N LEU A 105 -12.02 4.38 5.00
CA LEU A 105 -12.73 3.15 5.33
C LEU A 105 -13.79 2.85 4.26
N ARG A 106 -14.09 1.58 4.07
CA ARG A 106 -15.25 1.13 3.31
C ARG A 106 -16.53 1.38 4.11
N SER A 107 -17.59 1.79 3.42
CA SER A 107 -18.93 1.96 3.96
C SER A 107 -19.96 1.48 2.94
N GLY A 108 -20.27 0.17 2.98
CA GLY A 108 -21.10 -0.48 1.97
C GLY A 108 -20.44 -0.40 0.59
N THR A 109 -21.11 0.28 -0.35
CA THR A 109 -20.66 0.55 -1.72
C THR A 109 -19.97 1.90 -1.89
N ARG A 110 -19.63 2.59 -0.79
CA ARG A 110 -18.96 3.89 -0.79
C ARG A 110 -17.73 3.89 0.12
N PHE A 111 -16.97 4.97 0.09
CA PHE A 111 -15.90 5.23 1.05
C PHE A 111 -16.29 6.35 2.02
N LYS A 112 -15.69 6.31 3.20
CA LYS A 112 -15.77 7.37 4.19
C LYS A 112 -14.45 7.53 4.93
N THR A 113 -14.25 8.67 5.54
CA THR A 113 -13.16 8.90 6.48
C THR A 113 -13.40 8.19 7.82
N THR A 114 -12.37 8.00 8.64
CA THR A 114 -12.52 7.58 10.04
C THR A 114 -13.41 8.53 10.86
N SER A 115 -13.50 9.80 10.46
CA SER A 115 -14.44 10.78 11.01
C SER A 115 -15.87 10.71 10.48
N GLY A 116 -16.15 9.80 9.54
CA GLY A 116 -17.49 9.58 8.99
C GLY A 116 -17.88 10.45 7.80
N LYS A 117 -16.98 11.33 7.32
CA LYS A 117 -17.23 12.14 6.12
C LYS A 117 -17.19 11.24 4.87
N PRO A 118 -18.13 11.39 3.91
CA PRO A 118 -18.03 10.71 2.63
C PRO A 118 -16.70 11.02 1.94
N PHE A 119 -16.14 10.01 1.27
CA PHE A 119 -14.94 10.17 0.45
C PHE A 119 -15.21 9.61 -0.95
N VAL A 120 -14.81 10.38 -1.97
CA VAL A 120 -14.85 9.97 -3.38
C VAL A 120 -13.43 10.19 -3.92
N PRO A 121 -12.71 9.13 -4.33
CA PRO A 121 -11.41 9.28 -4.95
C PRO A 121 -11.58 10.00 -6.29
N PHE A 122 -10.88 11.11 -6.47
CA PHE A 122 -10.87 11.90 -7.69
C PHE A 122 -9.46 12.40 -7.97
N GLY A 123 -8.89 11.92 -9.07
CA GLY A 123 -7.55 12.25 -9.50
C GLY A 123 -7.10 11.37 -10.66
N HIS A 124 -5.80 11.24 -10.84
CA HIS A 124 -5.20 10.46 -11.92
C HIS A 124 -4.04 9.60 -11.39
N ASN A 125 -3.69 8.59 -12.18
CA ASN A 125 -2.47 7.82 -11.95
C ASN A 125 -1.26 8.73 -12.06
N PHE A 126 -0.28 8.48 -11.22
CA PHE A 126 1.08 8.92 -11.44
C PHE A 126 2.00 7.72 -11.21
N GLY A 127 1.82 6.70 -12.07
CA GLY A 127 2.44 5.39 -11.90
C GLY A 127 3.96 5.47 -11.81
N TRP A 128 4.55 6.41 -12.56
CA TRP A 128 5.98 6.68 -12.57
C TRP A 128 6.29 8.07 -13.11
N GLN A 129 7.50 8.56 -12.83
CA GLN A 129 8.09 9.74 -13.45
C GLN A 129 9.01 9.30 -14.62
N ASN A 130 8.79 9.83 -15.82
CA ASN A 130 9.68 9.67 -16.97
C ASN A 130 10.52 10.92 -17.22
N GLY A 131 11.70 10.75 -17.84
CA GLY A 131 12.48 11.80 -18.52
C GLY A 131 12.31 13.23 -17.98
N THR A 132 11.55 14.05 -18.72
CA THR A 132 11.31 15.49 -18.46
C THR A 132 10.03 15.78 -17.67
N ASP A 133 9.35 14.75 -17.15
CA ASP A 133 8.12 14.93 -16.38
C ASP A 133 8.37 15.78 -15.15
N ALA A 134 7.35 16.55 -14.76
CA ALA A 134 7.36 17.26 -13.50
C ALA A 134 7.58 16.26 -12.35
N SER A 135 8.38 16.68 -11.37
CA SER A 135 8.67 15.86 -10.19
C SER A 135 7.42 15.60 -9.35
N TYR A 136 7.43 14.54 -8.53
CA TYR A 136 6.36 14.27 -7.56
C TYR A 136 5.96 15.49 -6.72
N PRO A 137 6.89 16.29 -6.13
CA PRO A 137 6.52 17.51 -5.42
C PRO A 137 5.70 18.48 -6.27
N LYS A 138 6.06 18.67 -7.54
CA LYS A 138 5.34 19.58 -8.43
C LYS A 138 3.98 19.01 -8.83
N GLN A 139 3.95 17.77 -9.31
CA GLN A 139 2.71 17.11 -9.75
C GLN A 139 1.68 17.06 -8.63
N LEU A 140 2.07 16.63 -7.42
CA LEU A 140 1.14 16.53 -6.29
C LEU A 140 0.67 17.90 -5.80
N ALA A 141 1.51 18.94 -5.87
CA ALA A 141 1.07 20.30 -5.60
C ALA A 141 0.06 20.81 -6.64
N ASP A 142 0.30 20.56 -7.93
CA ASP A 142 -0.60 20.94 -9.01
C ASP A 142 -1.94 20.18 -8.92
N MET A 143 -1.90 18.87 -8.63
CA MET A 143 -3.08 18.04 -8.37
C MET A 143 -3.93 18.63 -7.23
N ARG A 144 -3.28 18.99 -6.12
CA ARG A 144 -3.97 19.61 -4.98
C ARG A 144 -4.56 20.96 -5.35
N ALA A 145 -3.82 21.80 -6.08
CA ALA A 145 -4.31 23.10 -6.55
C ALA A 145 -5.51 22.96 -7.50
N ALA A 146 -5.57 21.87 -8.28
CA ALA A 146 -6.69 21.51 -9.14
C ALA A 146 -7.88 20.85 -8.40
N GLY A 147 -7.80 20.66 -7.09
CA GLY A 147 -8.87 20.05 -6.28
C GLY A 147 -8.92 18.53 -6.34
N LEU A 148 -7.88 17.87 -6.87
CA LEU A 148 -7.75 16.42 -6.83
C LEU A 148 -7.37 15.96 -5.43
N ASN A 149 -7.79 14.75 -5.08
CA ASN A 149 -7.62 14.19 -3.72
C ASN A 149 -7.05 12.77 -3.70
N TRP A 150 -6.77 12.18 -4.87
CA TRP A 150 -6.32 10.80 -4.98
C TRP A 150 -5.27 10.64 -6.09
N THR A 151 -4.30 9.77 -5.87
CA THR A 151 -3.30 9.35 -6.87
C THR A 151 -2.97 7.87 -6.69
N ARG A 152 -2.39 7.27 -7.72
CA ARG A 152 -2.00 5.86 -7.76
C ARG A 152 -0.60 5.72 -8.34
N VAL A 153 0.28 5.04 -7.61
CA VAL A 153 1.73 4.99 -7.87
C VAL A 153 2.26 3.57 -7.77
N TRP A 154 3.11 3.13 -8.70
CA TRP A 154 3.51 1.72 -8.81
C TRP A 154 4.94 1.44 -8.34
N SER A 155 5.16 0.28 -7.71
CA SER A 155 6.50 -0.26 -7.45
C SER A 155 7.18 -0.77 -8.73
N ASN A 156 7.60 0.13 -9.61
CA ASN A 156 8.37 -0.18 -10.82
C ASN A 156 9.86 0.18 -10.68
N SER A 157 10.70 -0.50 -11.45
CA SER A 157 12.16 -0.34 -11.41
C SER A 157 12.63 0.92 -12.13
N TRP A 158 12.00 1.33 -13.23
CA TRP A 158 12.48 2.44 -14.06
C TRP A 158 12.38 3.82 -13.39
N ASP A 159 11.43 4.01 -12.47
CA ASP A 159 11.37 5.17 -11.58
C ASP A 159 11.92 4.88 -10.17
N GLY A 160 12.64 3.76 -10.00
CA GLY A 160 13.36 3.41 -8.79
C GLY A 160 12.46 3.21 -7.58
N LYS A 161 11.31 2.56 -7.75
CA LYS A 161 10.33 2.28 -6.68
C LYS A 161 10.12 0.79 -6.43
N ASN A 162 10.83 -0.07 -7.16
CA ASN A 162 10.76 -1.51 -6.96
C ASN A 162 11.82 -1.96 -5.93
N PRO A 163 11.42 -2.68 -4.87
CA PRO A 163 12.31 -3.03 -3.77
C PRO A 163 13.25 -4.22 -4.07
N PHE A 164 12.98 -5.00 -5.13
CA PHE A 164 13.77 -6.18 -5.47
C PHE A 164 14.42 -6.07 -6.86
N VAL A 165 13.92 -5.19 -7.75
CA VAL A 165 14.52 -4.86 -9.04
C VAL A 165 15.05 -3.42 -9.00
N PRO A 166 16.34 -3.20 -8.67
CA PRO A 166 16.92 -1.88 -8.65
C PRO A 166 16.78 -1.15 -9.99
N LYS A 167 16.73 0.17 -9.96
CA LYS A 167 16.73 1.01 -11.16
C LYS A 167 18.00 0.82 -11.99
N GLU A 168 19.14 0.75 -11.32
CA GLU A 168 20.44 0.54 -11.95
C GLU A 168 20.64 -0.96 -12.23
N PRO A 169 20.67 -1.42 -13.50
CA PRO A 169 20.69 -2.85 -13.83
C PRO A 169 21.96 -3.59 -13.36
N SER A 170 23.03 -2.85 -13.10
CA SER A 170 24.30 -3.36 -12.54
C SER A 170 24.21 -3.69 -11.05
N THR A 171 23.24 -3.12 -10.33
CA THR A 171 23.04 -3.39 -8.91
C THR A 171 22.48 -4.79 -8.71
N LYS A 172 23.20 -5.63 -7.95
CA LYS A 172 22.77 -6.97 -7.57
C LYS A 172 22.45 -6.99 -6.09
N LEU A 173 21.18 -7.25 -5.76
CA LEU A 173 20.75 -7.44 -4.39
C LEU A 173 21.00 -8.89 -3.95
N VAL A 174 21.26 -9.07 -2.66
CA VAL A 174 21.20 -10.40 -2.05
C VAL A 174 19.72 -10.82 -2.02
N LEU A 175 19.44 -12.09 -2.33
CA LEU A 175 18.06 -12.56 -2.36
C LEU A 175 17.36 -12.31 -1.01
N GLY A 176 16.21 -11.64 -1.07
CA GLY A 176 15.40 -11.30 0.09
C GLY A 176 15.79 -10.02 0.82
N THR A 177 16.85 -9.31 0.40
CA THR A 177 17.10 -7.93 0.85
C THR A 177 16.26 -6.95 0.03
N ILE A 178 16.08 -5.73 0.55
CA ILE A 178 15.38 -4.64 -0.13
C ILE A 178 16.38 -3.58 -0.61
N ASP A 179 16.14 -3.02 -1.80
CA ASP A 179 16.86 -1.88 -2.35
C ASP A 179 16.56 -0.60 -1.55
N GLU A 180 17.48 -0.14 -0.71
CA GLU A 180 17.29 1.08 0.10
C GLU A 180 17.02 2.35 -0.72
N PRO A 181 17.68 2.60 -1.88
CA PRO A 181 17.33 3.73 -2.74
C PRO A 181 15.85 3.74 -3.17
N SER A 182 15.26 2.57 -3.41
CA SER A 182 13.82 2.48 -3.70
C SER A 182 12.93 2.92 -2.53
N LEU A 183 13.40 2.71 -1.30
CA LEU A 183 12.70 3.12 -0.08
C LEU A 183 12.73 4.62 0.10
N ASP A 184 13.87 5.26 -0.18
CA ASP A 184 13.99 6.73 -0.17
C ASP A 184 13.07 7.36 -1.21
N ARG A 185 12.90 6.72 -2.37
CA ARG A 185 11.93 7.15 -3.38
C ARG A 185 10.50 7.08 -2.85
N TRP A 186 10.12 6.00 -2.17
CA TRP A 186 8.81 5.87 -1.55
C TRP A 186 8.56 6.85 -0.40
N ASP A 187 9.56 7.09 0.45
CA ASP A 187 9.49 8.12 1.50
C ASP A 187 9.14 9.48 0.90
N MET A 188 9.78 9.85 -0.22
CA MET A 188 9.48 11.08 -0.94
C MET A 188 8.04 11.10 -1.51
N VAL A 189 7.54 9.99 -2.07
CA VAL A 189 6.16 9.93 -2.60
C VAL A 189 5.15 10.10 -1.46
N VAL A 190 5.33 9.38 -0.36
CA VAL A 190 4.42 9.41 0.80
C VAL A 190 4.44 10.80 1.44
N ALA A 191 5.62 11.37 1.68
CA ALA A 191 5.75 12.71 2.27
C ALA A 191 5.11 13.81 1.41
N GLU A 192 5.25 13.75 0.08
CA GLU A 192 4.59 14.72 -0.80
C GLU A 192 3.06 14.50 -0.87
N CYS A 193 2.57 13.26 -0.74
CA CYS A 193 1.13 13.01 -0.61
C CYS A 193 0.57 13.59 0.69
N GLU A 194 1.27 13.41 1.82
CA GLU A 194 0.95 14.03 3.12
C GLU A 194 0.90 15.55 3.03
N LYS A 195 1.96 16.17 2.51
CA LYS A 195 2.06 17.63 2.37
C LYS A 195 0.93 18.23 1.54
N ASN A 196 0.44 17.50 0.54
CA ASN A 196 -0.60 17.96 -0.37
C ASN A 196 -2.00 17.45 -0.03
N ALA A 197 -2.17 16.71 1.09
CA ALA A 197 -3.42 16.07 1.48
C ALA A 197 -4.06 15.21 0.35
N ILE A 198 -3.21 14.51 -0.40
CA ILE A 198 -3.62 13.59 -1.48
C ILE A 198 -3.58 12.16 -0.95
N LYS A 199 -4.64 11.40 -1.23
CA LYS A 199 -4.71 9.98 -0.93
C LYS A 199 -3.93 9.15 -1.93
N LEU A 200 -2.97 8.39 -1.45
CA LEU A 200 -2.14 7.47 -2.21
C LEU A 200 -2.76 6.08 -2.22
N GLN A 201 -2.92 5.54 -3.41
CA GLN A 201 -3.02 4.10 -3.62
C GLN A 201 -1.64 3.56 -3.97
N PHE A 202 -1.08 2.77 -3.05
CA PHE A 202 0.26 2.20 -3.14
C PHE A 202 0.18 0.85 -3.84
N VAL A 203 0.81 0.70 -5.00
CA VAL A 203 0.78 -0.55 -5.78
C VAL A 203 2.06 -1.35 -5.59
N PHE A 204 1.94 -2.51 -4.94
CA PHE A 204 3.09 -3.35 -4.56
C PHE A 204 3.74 -4.09 -5.74
N PHE A 205 2.94 -4.53 -6.72
CA PHE A 205 3.41 -5.28 -7.89
C PHE A 205 2.70 -4.82 -9.17
N HIS A 206 3.35 -4.99 -10.32
CA HIS A 206 2.75 -4.78 -11.63
C HIS A 206 2.95 -6.00 -12.53
N HIS A 207 2.07 -6.21 -13.51
CA HIS A 207 2.05 -7.37 -14.40
C HIS A 207 3.37 -7.67 -15.09
N GLY A 208 4.09 -6.65 -15.55
CA GLY A 208 5.35 -6.82 -16.26
C GLY A 208 6.36 -7.72 -15.54
N LEU A 209 6.40 -7.70 -14.20
CA LEU A 209 7.32 -8.54 -13.41
C LEU A 209 7.13 -10.04 -13.64
N PHE A 210 5.90 -10.47 -13.94
CA PHE A 210 5.50 -11.87 -14.06
C PHE A 210 4.77 -12.14 -15.38
N SER A 211 5.21 -11.45 -16.43
CA SER A 211 4.70 -11.55 -17.78
C SER A 211 5.85 -11.75 -18.76
N THR A 212 5.67 -12.66 -19.71
CA THR A 212 6.57 -12.85 -20.85
C THR A 212 6.06 -12.22 -22.14
N THR A 213 4.81 -11.73 -22.15
CA THR A 213 4.15 -11.22 -23.38
C THR A 213 3.66 -9.78 -23.31
N THR A 214 3.17 -9.32 -22.17
CA THR A 214 2.65 -7.95 -21.96
C THR A 214 3.66 -7.17 -21.14
N ASP A 215 4.24 -6.11 -21.70
CA ASP A 215 5.27 -5.27 -21.06
C ASP A 215 6.31 -6.08 -20.25
N PRO A 216 6.92 -7.11 -20.86
CA PRO A 216 7.58 -8.17 -20.10
C PRO A 216 8.85 -7.67 -19.41
N ASN A 217 8.98 -7.98 -18.12
CA ASN A 217 10.20 -7.75 -17.33
C ASN A 217 10.74 -9.06 -16.72
N TRP A 218 10.08 -10.20 -16.98
CA TRP A 218 10.45 -11.51 -16.43
C TRP A 218 11.88 -11.93 -16.78
N ASN A 219 12.34 -11.65 -18.00
CA ASN A 219 13.68 -11.98 -18.48
C ASN A 219 14.79 -11.34 -17.63
N THR A 220 14.54 -10.18 -17.03
CA THR A 220 15.47 -9.47 -16.14
C THR A 220 15.12 -9.61 -14.66
N HIS A 221 14.04 -10.32 -14.33
CA HIS A 221 13.59 -10.46 -12.95
C HIS A 221 14.62 -11.22 -12.11
N PRO A 222 15.02 -10.72 -10.93
CA PRO A 222 16.07 -11.34 -10.11
C PRO A 222 15.66 -12.70 -9.54
N TRP A 223 14.35 -12.97 -9.44
CA TRP A 223 13.86 -14.28 -8.99
C TRP A 223 13.80 -15.32 -10.11
N ASN A 224 13.97 -14.93 -11.37
CA ASN A 224 14.08 -15.87 -12.48
C ASN A 224 15.38 -16.69 -12.33
N LYS A 225 15.29 -18.03 -12.41
CA LYS A 225 16.45 -18.93 -12.36
C LYS A 225 17.54 -18.59 -13.37
N ALA A 226 17.18 -18.07 -14.55
CA ALA A 226 18.14 -17.63 -15.56
C ALA A 226 19.04 -16.47 -15.07
N ASN A 227 18.59 -15.71 -14.07
CA ASN A 227 19.31 -14.61 -13.44
C ASN A 227 19.92 -14.99 -12.07
N GLY A 228 19.96 -16.28 -11.73
CA GLY A 228 20.42 -16.78 -10.42
C GLY A 228 19.34 -16.81 -9.33
N GLY A 229 18.08 -16.56 -9.70
CA GLY A 229 16.92 -16.69 -8.82
C GLY A 229 16.46 -18.13 -8.61
N PHE A 230 15.25 -18.30 -8.08
CA PHE A 230 14.71 -19.60 -7.64
C PHE A 230 13.44 -20.04 -8.36
N LEU A 231 12.81 -19.16 -9.15
CA LEU A 231 11.59 -19.46 -9.91
C LEU A 231 11.95 -19.89 -11.33
N ALA A 232 11.41 -21.03 -11.78
CA ALA A 232 11.62 -21.53 -13.14
C ALA A 232 10.73 -20.81 -14.14
N ASP A 233 9.51 -20.46 -13.72
CA ASP A 233 8.46 -19.90 -14.56
C ASP A 233 7.77 -18.72 -13.83
N PRO A 234 7.30 -17.66 -14.53
CA PRO A 234 6.63 -16.55 -13.87
C PRO A 234 5.32 -16.95 -13.21
N THR A 235 4.66 -18.03 -13.66
CA THR A 235 3.44 -18.55 -13.02
C THR A 235 3.70 -19.12 -11.63
N ASP A 236 4.94 -19.52 -11.34
CA ASP A 236 5.32 -20.08 -10.03
C ASP A 236 5.25 -19.02 -8.91
N PHE A 237 5.25 -17.72 -9.23
CA PHE A 237 5.12 -16.63 -8.24
C PHE A 237 3.90 -16.80 -7.32
N PHE A 238 2.79 -17.30 -7.87
CA PHE A 238 1.53 -17.42 -7.14
C PHE A 238 1.48 -18.63 -6.20
N VAL A 239 2.38 -19.61 -6.35
CA VAL A 239 2.33 -20.89 -5.62
C VAL A 239 3.60 -21.20 -4.83
N ASP A 240 4.77 -20.74 -5.29
CA ASP A 240 6.05 -21.03 -4.66
C ASP A 240 6.13 -20.42 -3.25
N ALA A 241 6.54 -21.24 -2.28
CA ALA A 241 6.57 -20.86 -0.87
C ALA A 241 7.56 -19.72 -0.60
N LYS A 242 8.70 -19.69 -1.29
CA LYS A 242 9.70 -18.63 -1.11
C LYS A 242 9.23 -17.32 -1.74
N ALA A 243 8.59 -17.36 -2.92
CA ALA A 243 8.00 -16.17 -3.53
C ALA A 243 6.91 -15.55 -2.62
N LYS A 244 6.06 -16.39 -2.01
CA LYS A 244 5.07 -15.94 -1.02
C LYS A 244 5.70 -15.36 0.25
N GLU A 245 6.78 -15.96 0.75
CA GLU A 245 7.54 -15.45 1.90
C GLU A 245 8.11 -14.07 1.61
N LEU A 246 8.80 -13.89 0.48
CA LEU A 246 9.40 -12.61 0.07
C LEU A 246 8.33 -11.55 -0.21
N THR A 247 7.20 -11.95 -0.79
CA THR A 247 6.02 -11.09 -0.95
C THR A 247 5.54 -10.57 0.41
N LYS A 248 5.32 -11.46 1.38
CA LYS A 248 4.89 -11.07 2.74
C LYS A 248 5.91 -10.16 3.42
N ALA A 249 7.21 -10.39 3.22
CA ALA A 249 8.25 -9.50 3.74
C ALA A 249 8.10 -8.07 3.16
N TRP A 250 7.85 -7.94 1.85
CA TRP A 250 7.62 -6.64 1.22
C TRP A 250 6.33 -5.95 1.72
N LEU A 251 5.21 -6.68 1.77
CA LEU A 251 3.94 -6.18 2.31
C LEU A 251 4.11 -5.70 3.76
N ARG A 252 4.81 -6.49 4.57
CA ARG A 252 5.12 -6.15 5.96
C ARG A 252 5.96 -4.90 6.07
N TYR A 253 6.99 -4.77 5.23
CA TYR A 253 7.85 -3.60 5.21
C TYR A 253 7.05 -2.33 4.87
N GLY A 254 6.18 -2.39 3.86
CA GLY A 254 5.32 -1.28 3.47
C GLY A 254 4.39 -0.82 4.61
N VAL A 255 3.75 -1.76 5.29
CA VAL A 255 2.90 -1.48 6.46
C VAL A 255 3.72 -0.90 7.61
N ALA A 256 4.91 -1.46 7.89
CA ALA A 256 5.75 -1.02 9.00
C ALA A 256 6.27 0.42 8.79
N ARG A 257 6.74 0.74 7.58
CA ARG A 257 7.35 2.04 7.26
C ARG A 257 6.30 3.12 7.02
N TRP A 258 5.28 2.86 6.21
CA TRP A 258 4.35 3.90 5.75
C TRP A 258 2.92 3.75 6.25
N GLY A 259 2.55 2.61 6.86
CA GLY A 259 1.18 2.40 7.32
C GLY A 259 0.70 3.42 8.36
N HIS A 260 1.56 4.17 9.02
CA HIS A 260 1.11 5.26 9.92
C HIS A 260 0.46 6.43 9.17
N SER A 261 0.73 6.58 7.87
CA SER A 261 0.34 7.73 7.08
C SER A 261 -1.14 7.68 6.73
N THR A 262 -1.89 8.70 7.15
CA THR A 262 -3.30 8.83 6.76
C THR A 262 -3.44 9.10 5.26
N SER A 263 -2.39 9.52 4.58
CA SER A 263 -2.40 9.71 3.12
C SER A 263 -2.47 8.38 2.38
N ILE A 264 -2.09 7.25 2.96
CA ILE A 264 -2.37 5.96 2.32
C ILE A 264 -3.87 5.70 2.39
N MET A 265 -4.50 5.52 1.23
CA MET A 265 -5.89 5.07 1.14
C MET A 265 -5.95 3.55 1.05
N ALA A 266 -5.11 2.96 0.21
CA ALA A 266 -5.18 1.54 -0.10
C ALA A 266 -3.82 0.93 -0.43
N TRP A 267 -3.68 -0.32 -0.03
CA TRP A 267 -2.69 -1.27 -0.49
C TRP A 267 -3.25 -2.00 -1.72
N GLU A 268 -2.69 -1.71 -2.89
CA GLU A 268 -2.98 -2.48 -4.09
C GLU A 268 -1.95 -3.58 -4.26
N LEU A 269 -2.42 -4.83 -4.23
CA LEU A 269 -1.55 -5.99 -4.40
C LEU A 269 -0.94 -6.03 -5.80
N PHE A 270 -1.69 -5.64 -6.83
CA PHE A 270 -1.27 -5.84 -8.21
C PHE A 270 -1.94 -4.86 -9.16
N ASN A 271 -1.14 -4.19 -10.00
CA ASN A 271 -1.59 -3.51 -11.22
C ASN A 271 -1.87 -4.53 -12.32
N GLU A 272 -3.10 -4.55 -12.82
CA GLU A 272 -3.53 -5.30 -14.01
C GLU A 272 -3.15 -6.78 -13.98
N VAL A 273 -3.57 -7.49 -12.93
CA VAL A 273 -3.14 -8.87 -12.72
C VAL A 273 -3.58 -9.84 -13.82
N GLN A 274 -4.58 -9.49 -14.64
CA GLN A 274 -4.96 -10.28 -15.81
C GLN A 274 -3.82 -10.45 -16.83
N TRP A 275 -2.83 -9.56 -16.82
CA TRP A 275 -1.75 -9.55 -17.81
C TRP A 275 -0.53 -10.39 -17.41
N VAL A 276 -0.52 -10.97 -16.21
CA VAL A 276 0.49 -11.97 -15.83
C VAL A 276 0.26 -13.26 -16.61
N ASP A 277 1.33 -14.03 -16.80
CA ASP A 277 1.25 -15.27 -17.58
C ASP A 277 0.26 -16.27 -16.96
N ALA A 278 0.17 -16.32 -15.62
CA ALA A 278 -0.75 -17.20 -14.88
C ALA A 278 -2.24 -16.89 -15.09
N ALA A 279 -2.58 -15.72 -15.65
CA ALA A 279 -3.96 -15.37 -15.99
C ALA A 279 -4.16 -15.33 -17.51
N LYS A 280 -3.22 -14.73 -18.24
CA LYS A 280 -3.34 -14.49 -19.69
C LYS A 280 -3.05 -15.73 -20.53
N LEU A 281 -1.96 -16.44 -20.24
CA LEU A 281 -1.49 -17.58 -21.03
C LEU A 281 -1.97 -18.92 -20.46
N HIS A 282 -2.20 -18.94 -19.15
CA HIS A 282 -2.56 -20.13 -18.39
C HIS A 282 -3.86 -19.93 -17.60
N PRO A 283 -5.01 -19.71 -18.25
CA PRO A 283 -6.28 -19.45 -17.55
C PRO A 283 -6.68 -20.56 -16.57
N GLU A 284 -6.18 -21.79 -16.75
CA GLU A 284 -6.32 -22.90 -15.79
C GLU A 284 -5.65 -22.62 -14.43
N ARG A 285 -4.75 -21.64 -14.35
CA ARG A 285 -4.04 -21.21 -13.13
C ARG A 285 -4.69 -20.00 -12.44
N ILE A 286 -5.83 -19.49 -12.95
CA ILE A 286 -6.61 -18.46 -12.24
C ILE A 286 -6.90 -18.84 -10.77
N PRO A 287 -7.24 -20.09 -10.40
CA PRO A 287 -7.40 -20.47 -9.00
C PRO A 287 -6.16 -20.23 -8.12
N ASP A 288 -4.94 -20.30 -8.67
CA ASP A 288 -3.71 -19.97 -7.94
C ASP A 288 -3.62 -18.46 -7.68
N VAL A 289 -3.99 -17.65 -8.68
CA VAL A 289 -4.06 -16.20 -8.55
C VAL A 289 -5.10 -15.81 -7.50
N GLU A 290 -6.29 -16.42 -7.52
CA GLU A 290 -7.34 -16.23 -6.51
C GLU A 290 -6.85 -16.58 -5.10
N ALA A 291 -6.24 -17.76 -4.93
CA ALA A 291 -5.72 -18.23 -3.65
C ALA A 291 -4.63 -17.31 -3.11
N TRP A 292 -3.74 -16.83 -3.98
CA TRP A 292 -2.70 -15.88 -3.62
C TRP A 292 -3.28 -14.54 -3.15
N HIS A 293 -4.28 -14.00 -3.84
CA HIS A 293 -4.94 -12.74 -3.43
C HIS A 293 -5.61 -12.87 -2.07
N LYS A 294 -6.31 -13.99 -1.83
CA LYS A 294 -6.91 -14.31 -0.53
C LYS A 294 -5.85 -14.38 0.58
N GLU A 295 -4.73 -15.04 0.31
CA GLU A 295 -3.63 -15.19 1.26
C GLU A 295 -2.96 -13.85 1.59
N MET A 296 -2.61 -13.05 0.60
CA MET A 296 -1.93 -11.76 0.79
C MET A 296 -2.86 -10.69 1.36
N GLY A 297 -4.13 -10.68 0.94
CA GLY A 297 -5.16 -9.82 1.53
C GLY A 297 -5.38 -10.14 3.01
N ALA A 298 -5.52 -11.42 3.37
CA ALA A 298 -5.63 -11.84 4.77
C ALA A 298 -4.38 -11.48 5.59
N TYR A 299 -3.19 -11.64 4.98
CA TYR A 299 -1.94 -11.25 5.62
C TYR A 299 -1.90 -9.75 5.92
N LEU A 300 -2.15 -8.88 4.95
CA LEU A 300 -2.24 -7.41 5.14
C LEU A 300 -3.20 -7.05 6.27
N ARG A 301 -4.38 -7.67 6.31
CA ARG A 301 -5.39 -7.46 7.37
C ARG A 301 -4.87 -7.81 8.76
N SER A 302 -4.07 -8.86 8.86
CA SER A 302 -3.50 -9.34 10.11
C SER A 302 -2.42 -8.40 10.66
N ILE A 303 -1.69 -7.71 9.78
CA ILE A 303 -0.52 -6.93 10.17
C ILE A 303 -0.74 -5.42 10.19
N ASP A 304 -1.71 -4.91 9.43
CA ASP A 304 -2.01 -3.47 9.35
C ASP A 304 -2.91 -3.07 10.53
N PRO A 305 -2.40 -2.29 11.50
CA PRO A 305 -3.17 -1.87 12.66
C PRO A 305 -4.12 -0.71 12.34
N TYR A 306 -3.95 -0.03 11.20
CA TYR A 306 -4.74 1.13 10.78
C TYR A 306 -5.86 0.75 9.81
N LYS A 307 -5.84 -0.49 9.31
CA LYS A 307 -6.90 -1.07 8.48
C LYS A 307 -7.11 -0.30 7.17
N HIS A 308 -6.01 0.04 6.48
CA HIS A 308 -6.07 0.57 5.12
C HIS A 308 -6.88 -0.33 4.22
N LEU A 309 -7.43 0.25 3.15
CA LEU A 309 -8.13 -0.56 2.17
C LEU A 309 -7.16 -1.52 1.47
N VAL A 310 -7.64 -2.65 0.97
CA VAL A 310 -6.87 -3.58 0.14
C VAL A 310 -7.61 -3.82 -1.17
N THR A 311 -6.88 -3.74 -2.28
CA THR A 311 -7.42 -3.97 -3.63
C THR A 311 -6.40 -4.63 -4.56
N SER A 312 -6.83 -4.95 -5.77
CA SER A 312 -5.99 -5.20 -6.93
C SER A 312 -6.77 -4.74 -8.16
N SER A 313 -6.07 -4.28 -9.21
CA SER A 313 -6.72 -3.86 -10.44
C SER A 313 -6.68 -4.91 -11.54
N SER A 314 -7.67 -4.85 -12.43
CA SER A 314 -7.67 -5.59 -13.69
C SER A 314 -8.54 -4.95 -14.74
N ASN A 315 -8.51 -5.48 -15.96
CA ASN A 315 -9.64 -5.30 -16.88
C ASN A 315 -10.90 -6.00 -16.35
N GLU A 316 -12.05 -5.74 -16.98
CA GLU A 316 -13.34 -6.31 -16.57
C GLU A 316 -13.52 -7.81 -16.94
N ALA A 317 -12.56 -8.41 -17.65
CA ALA A 317 -12.67 -9.80 -18.14
C ALA A 317 -12.19 -10.83 -17.11
N LEU A 318 -11.38 -10.43 -16.11
CA LEU A 318 -10.90 -11.35 -15.09
C LEU A 318 -12.06 -11.74 -14.14
N PRO A 319 -12.19 -13.03 -13.75
CA PRO A 319 -13.25 -13.46 -12.84
C PRO A 319 -13.26 -12.68 -11.52
N SER A 320 -14.44 -12.23 -11.11
CA SER A 320 -14.62 -11.41 -9.90
C SER A 320 -14.23 -12.13 -8.59
N SER A 321 -14.15 -13.46 -8.61
CA SER A 321 -13.68 -14.31 -7.51
C SER A 321 -12.25 -13.98 -7.07
N VAL A 322 -11.38 -13.54 -8.00
CA VAL A 322 -10.02 -13.05 -7.69
C VAL A 322 -10.05 -11.91 -6.67
N PHE A 323 -11.07 -11.05 -6.75
CA PHE A 323 -11.18 -9.84 -5.94
C PHE A 323 -12.15 -9.98 -4.76
N GLU A 324 -12.69 -11.17 -4.49
CA GLU A 324 -13.75 -11.35 -3.48
C GLU A 324 -13.35 -10.81 -2.10
N THR A 325 -12.09 -11.00 -1.72
CA THR A 325 -11.55 -10.56 -0.42
C THR A 325 -11.05 -9.11 -0.39
N MET A 326 -11.13 -8.40 -1.51
CA MET A 326 -10.75 -6.99 -1.63
C MET A 326 -11.86 -6.06 -1.12
N ASP A 327 -11.49 -4.87 -0.66
CA ASP A 327 -12.46 -3.91 -0.15
C ASP A 327 -13.30 -3.24 -1.24
N TYR A 328 -12.73 -3.09 -2.44
CA TYR A 328 -13.37 -2.47 -3.58
C TYR A 328 -12.84 -3.10 -4.86
N ASP A 329 -13.63 -2.96 -5.93
CA ASP A 329 -13.22 -3.36 -7.27
C ASP A 329 -12.61 -2.17 -8.00
N GLN A 330 -11.57 -2.42 -8.77
CA GLN A 330 -10.87 -1.39 -9.52
C GLN A 330 -10.64 -1.82 -10.98
N PRO A 331 -11.70 -1.80 -11.79
CA PRO A 331 -11.57 -2.07 -13.21
C PRO A 331 -10.73 -0.98 -13.90
N HIS A 332 -10.02 -1.39 -14.94
CA HIS A 332 -9.37 -0.53 -15.91
C HIS A 332 -10.09 -0.68 -17.25
N THR A 333 -10.36 0.43 -17.93
CA THR A 333 -10.98 0.37 -19.26
C THR A 333 -10.46 1.47 -20.18
N TYR A 334 -10.25 1.10 -21.44
CA TYR A 334 -9.73 1.96 -22.48
C TYR A 334 -10.69 1.99 -23.68
N PRO A 335 -11.91 2.55 -23.51
CA PRO A 335 -12.96 2.44 -24.49
C PRO A 335 -12.71 3.33 -25.72
N PRO A 336 -13.32 3.00 -26.87
CA PRO A 336 -13.38 3.92 -28.00
C PRO A 336 -14.27 5.15 -27.72
N SER A 337 -15.20 5.05 -26.76
CA SER A 337 -16.06 6.15 -26.31
C SER A 337 -16.11 6.23 -24.79
N ILE A 338 -15.55 7.29 -24.24
CA ILE A 338 -15.61 7.64 -22.82
C ILE A 338 -17.07 7.75 -22.35
N TYR A 339 -17.90 8.48 -23.11
CA TYR A 339 -19.30 8.67 -22.78
C TYR A 339 -20.07 7.34 -22.73
N GLY A 340 -19.84 6.47 -23.72
CA GLY A 340 -20.44 5.14 -23.76
C GLY A 340 -20.06 4.28 -22.56
N ALA A 341 -18.77 4.27 -22.18
CA ALA A 341 -18.30 3.52 -21.02
C ALA A 341 -18.85 4.06 -19.69
N LEU A 342 -19.01 5.39 -19.55
CA LEU A 342 -19.65 5.97 -18.36
C LEU A 342 -21.13 5.58 -18.25
N LEU A 343 -21.88 5.57 -19.35
CA LEU A 343 -23.28 5.13 -19.35
C LEU A 343 -23.43 3.63 -19.06
N GLY A 344 -22.45 2.82 -19.48
CA GLY A 344 -22.42 1.38 -19.25
C GLY A 344 -21.74 0.96 -17.95
N ALA A 345 -21.27 1.90 -17.13
CA ALA A 345 -20.46 1.60 -15.96
C ALA A 345 -21.21 0.68 -14.98
N PRO A 346 -20.53 -0.32 -14.39
CA PRO A 346 -21.15 -1.25 -13.47
C PRO A 346 -21.70 -0.52 -12.24
N VAL A 347 -22.92 -0.86 -11.85
CA VAL A 347 -23.48 -0.41 -10.58
C VAL A 347 -22.82 -1.21 -9.45
N PRO A 348 -22.14 -0.57 -8.49
CA PRO A 348 -21.47 -1.30 -7.41
C PRO A 348 -22.45 -2.15 -6.61
N LYS A 349 -22.13 -3.43 -6.45
CA LYS A 349 -22.88 -4.39 -5.63
C LYS A 349 -22.00 -4.91 -4.51
N GLY A 350 -22.44 -4.76 -3.26
CA GLY A 350 -21.72 -5.24 -2.08
C GLY A 350 -20.51 -4.39 -1.68
N LYS A 351 -19.63 -4.02 -2.63
CA LYS A 351 -18.43 -3.20 -2.40
C LYS A 351 -18.37 -1.97 -3.34
N PRO A 352 -17.58 -0.94 -3.01
CA PRO A 352 -17.35 0.19 -3.91
C PRO A 352 -16.67 -0.27 -5.21
N ILE A 353 -16.90 0.48 -6.28
CA ILE A 353 -16.21 0.33 -7.56
C ILE A 353 -15.88 1.71 -8.11
N PHE A 354 -14.67 1.87 -8.64
CA PHE A 354 -14.30 3.03 -9.45
C PHE A 354 -13.17 2.65 -10.40
N PHE A 355 -13.11 3.32 -11.55
CA PHE A 355 -12.07 3.05 -12.52
C PHE A 355 -10.71 3.55 -12.00
N GLY A 356 -9.77 2.62 -11.84
CA GLY A 356 -8.38 2.95 -11.47
C GLY A 356 -7.62 3.56 -12.64
N GLU A 357 -7.95 3.15 -13.86
CA GLU A 357 -7.48 3.71 -15.12
C GLU A 357 -8.66 3.83 -16.09
N PHE A 358 -8.72 4.96 -16.77
CA PHE A 358 -9.78 5.28 -17.70
C PHE A 358 -9.27 6.28 -18.75
N GLY A 359 -9.27 5.89 -20.02
CA GLY A 359 -8.74 6.72 -21.10
C GLY A 359 -9.19 6.26 -22.47
N LEU A 360 -8.94 7.05 -23.51
CA LEU A 360 -9.30 6.64 -24.88
C LEU A 360 -8.39 5.50 -25.36
N GLY A 361 -8.98 4.46 -25.93
CA GLY A 361 -8.23 3.38 -26.57
C GLY A 361 -7.46 3.88 -27.81
N GLY A 362 -6.18 3.52 -27.93
CA GLY A 362 -5.34 3.84 -29.10
C GLY A 362 -4.13 4.74 -28.81
N GLY A 363 -4.04 5.34 -27.63
CA GLY A 363 -2.79 5.87 -27.10
C GLY A 363 -2.16 4.81 -26.20
N GLY A 364 -1.10 4.14 -26.66
CA GLY A 364 -0.28 3.31 -25.78
C GLY A 364 0.05 4.10 -24.51
N GLY A 365 -0.12 3.46 -23.35
CA GLY A 365 -0.04 4.10 -22.03
C GLY A 365 1.15 5.05 -21.93
N SER A 366 0.87 6.33 -22.10
CA SER A 366 1.73 7.43 -21.71
C SER A 366 1.13 7.93 -20.42
N GLY A 367 1.45 7.18 -19.36
CA GLY A 367 1.35 7.66 -17.99
C GLY A 367 2.44 8.67 -17.70
#